data_AF-A0A8T5G068-F1
#
_entry.id   AF-A0A8T5G068-F1
#
_cell.length_a   1.000
_cell.length_b   1.000
_cell.length_c   1.000
_cell.angle_alpha   90.00
_cell.angle_beta   90.00
_cell.angle_gamma   90.00
#
_symmetry.space_group_name_H-M   'P 1'
#
loop_
_entity.id
_entity.type
_entity.pdbx_description
1 polymer ?
#
loop_
_entity_poly.entity_id
_entity_poly.type
_entity_poly.pdbx_seq_one_letter_code
_entity_poly.pdbx_strand_id
1 'polypeptide(L)'
;MTYTDELIKNPSNITKHLIEIILKIDKKYNDEFNKKGFINKLKRDVKLNYYAKEDYNKFYSFLILYNVAIHTGSNIEKIKKYFQEFEIIYDKIIFNNLALVSESIKTKKAICQIITMEELKIQYFKKIYMNKISKFEFDKKFGHYGLNPYELSEKRFEEYSKKELMKLASLSKNFELNKNIKLDDYIKKKKKDNFSILVGLRELGKYKALLIIKEIRNILLNIEKEKNINNIFSLNYNEIDSLY
;
A
#
# COMPACT_ATOMS: atom_id res chain seq x y z
N MET A 1 -15.24 14.58 -0.26
CA MET A 1 -14.84 13.21 0.13
C MET A 1 -13.44 13.30 0.67
N THR A 2 -13.27 13.21 1.98
CA THR A 2 -11.96 13.00 2.57
C THR A 2 -11.45 11.64 2.09
N TYR A 3 -10.22 11.56 1.60
CA TYR A 3 -9.60 10.32 1.06
C TYR A 3 -9.39 9.22 2.12
N THR A 4 -9.96 9.40 3.31
CA THR A 4 -9.75 8.64 4.55
C THR A 4 -10.82 7.59 4.83
N ASP A 5 -11.77 7.33 3.93
CA ASP A 5 -12.76 6.26 4.10
C ASP A 5 -12.13 4.83 4.08
N GLU A 6 -10.83 4.71 3.77
CA GLU A 6 -10.00 3.51 3.93
C GLU A 6 -9.26 3.44 5.30
N LEU A 7 -9.63 4.24 6.31
CA LEU A 7 -9.03 4.09 7.63
C LEU A 7 -9.44 2.76 8.27
N ILE A 8 -8.46 2.11 8.88
CA ILE A 8 -8.59 0.86 9.64
C ILE A 8 -9.72 1.02 10.67
N LYS A 9 -10.75 0.18 10.59
CA LYS A 9 -11.80 0.13 11.62
C LYS A 9 -11.19 -0.44 12.90
N ASN A 10 -11.37 0.28 14.02
CA ASN A 10 -10.87 -0.09 15.35
C ASN A 10 -9.35 -0.35 15.39
N PRO A 11 -8.51 0.65 15.11
CA PRO A 11 -7.07 0.45 15.04
C PRO A 11 -6.47 0.11 16.41
N SER A 12 -5.52 -0.82 16.43
CA SER A 12 -4.68 -1.04 17.63
C SER A 12 -3.89 0.22 17.99
N ASN A 13 -3.40 0.30 19.24
CA ASN A 13 -2.76 1.52 19.74
C ASN A 13 -1.49 1.87 18.94
N ILE A 14 -0.69 0.88 18.57
CA ILE A 14 0.46 1.11 17.69
C ILE A 14 0.07 1.46 16.25
N THR A 15 -1.05 0.93 15.75
CA THR A 15 -1.57 1.27 14.42
C THR A 15 -2.04 2.72 14.33
N LYS A 16 -2.49 3.33 15.43
CA LYS A 16 -2.82 4.76 15.46
C LYS A 16 -1.64 5.63 15.02
N HIS A 17 -0.40 5.22 15.29
CA HIS A 17 0.78 5.94 14.82
C HIS A 17 0.92 5.94 13.29
N LEU A 18 0.62 4.81 12.63
CA LEU A 18 0.55 4.76 11.15
C LEU A 18 -0.53 5.71 10.63
N ILE A 19 -1.68 5.74 11.29
CA ILE A 19 -2.79 6.63 10.93
C ILE A 19 -2.38 8.10 11.11
N GLU A 20 -1.67 8.46 12.18
CA GLU A 20 -1.15 9.82 12.39
C GLU A 20 -0.22 10.27 11.26
N ILE A 21 0.68 9.39 10.81
CA ILE A 21 1.54 9.65 9.65
C ILE A 21 0.69 9.93 8.40
N ILE A 22 -0.29 9.08 8.13
CA ILE A 22 -1.21 9.23 6.99
C ILE A 22 -1.95 10.57 7.05
N LEU A 23 -2.54 10.90 8.19
CA LEU A 23 -3.31 12.13 8.39
C LEU A 23 -2.44 13.38 8.28
N LYS A 24 -1.20 13.34 8.78
CA LYS A 24 -0.23 14.43 8.62
C LYS A 24 0.10 14.70 7.15
N ILE A 25 0.31 13.64 6.37
CA ILE A 25 0.55 13.75 4.92
C ILE A 25 -0.69 14.27 4.20
N ASP A 26 -1.87 13.72 4.49
CA ASP A 26 -3.12 14.16 3.87
C ASP A 26 -3.41 15.64 4.15
N LYS A 27 -3.19 16.08 5.40
CA LYS A 27 -3.31 17.49 5.79
C LYS A 27 -2.34 18.38 5.00
N LYS A 28 -1.07 18.00 4.88
CA LYS A 28 -0.07 18.74 4.07
C LYS A 28 -0.61 19.02 2.65
N TYR A 29 -1.16 18.02 1.98
CA TYR A 29 -1.70 18.16 0.63
C TYR A 29 -3.06 18.88 0.56
N ASN A 30 -3.94 18.68 1.55
CA ASN A 30 -5.22 19.40 1.64
C ASN A 30 -5.00 20.90 1.87
N ASP A 31 -4.05 21.28 2.72
CA ASP A 31 -3.68 22.67 2.97
C ASP A 31 -3.08 23.33 1.70
N GLU A 32 -2.32 22.57 0.91
CA GLU A 32 -1.87 23.00 -0.42
C GLU A 32 -3.03 23.16 -1.41
N PHE A 33 -3.99 22.23 -1.38
CA PHE A 33 -5.16 22.21 -2.28
C PHE A 33 -6.14 23.37 -2.02
N ASN A 34 -6.32 23.72 -0.75
CA ASN A 34 -7.25 24.75 -0.32
C ASN A 34 -6.75 26.19 -0.57
N LYS A 35 -5.48 26.38 -0.96
CA LYS A 35 -4.97 27.70 -1.36
C LYS A 35 -5.68 28.16 -2.64
N LYS A 36 -6.34 29.33 -2.58
CA LYS A 36 -7.05 29.93 -3.73
C LYS A 36 -6.17 29.91 -4.98
N GLY A 37 -6.65 29.24 -6.02
CA GLY A 37 -5.95 29.09 -7.29
C GLY A 37 -5.26 27.74 -7.50
N PHE A 38 -5.09 26.88 -6.50
CA PHE A 38 -4.46 25.56 -6.70
C PHE A 38 -5.26 24.65 -7.64
N ILE A 39 -6.59 24.62 -7.52
CA ILE A 39 -7.46 23.86 -8.46
C ILE A 39 -7.38 24.44 -9.88
N ASN A 40 -7.37 25.76 -10.00
CA ASN A 40 -7.22 26.43 -11.31
C ASN A 40 -5.81 26.23 -11.88
N LYS A 41 -4.80 26.13 -11.02
CA LYS A 41 -3.42 25.77 -11.33
C LYS A 41 -3.30 24.31 -11.75
N LEU A 42 -3.94 23.37 -11.05
CA LEU A 42 -4.06 21.95 -11.46
C LEU A 42 -4.67 21.78 -12.85
N LYS A 43 -5.74 22.53 -13.14
CA LYS A 43 -6.43 22.51 -14.44
C LYS A 43 -5.62 23.17 -15.56
N ARG A 44 -4.83 24.21 -15.26
CA ARG A 44 -4.06 25.01 -16.25
C ARG A 44 -2.59 24.60 -16.38
N ASP A 45 -2.00 23.98 -15.36
CA ASP A 45 -0.56 23.72 -15.33
C ASP A 45 -0.21 22.55 -16.24
N VAL A 46 0.33 22.92 -17.40
CA VAL A 46 1.32 22.13 -18.14
C VAL A 46 2.38 21.58 -17.17
N LYS A 47 2.71 22.31 -16.08
CA LYS A 47 3.57 21.85 -14.99
C LYS A 47 3.03 20.60 -14.27
N LEU A 48 1.75 20.42 -13.98
CA LEU A 48 1.29 19.15 -13.37
C LEU A 48 1.33 17.98 -14.36
N ASN A 49 1.15 18.26 -15.66
CA ASN A 49 1.41 17.28 -16.73
C ASN A 49 2.92 16.98 -16.92
N TYR A 50 3.80 17.94 -16.63
CA TYR A 50 5.26 17.81 -16.74
C TYR A 50 5.87 17.17 -15.47
N TYR A 51 5.40 17.56 -14.29
CA TYR A 51 5.65 16.94 -12.98
C TYR A 51 5.12 15.49 -12.97
N ALA A 52 3.91 15.23 -13.50
CA ALA A 52 3.40 13.86 -13.69
C ALA A 52 4.13 13.07 -14.81
N LYS A 53 5.21 13.59 -15.42
CA LYS A 53 6.02 12.86 -16.39
C LYS A 53 7.45 12.64 -15.91
N GLU A 54 8.12 13.69 -15.39
CA GLU A 54 9.47 13.58 -14.82
C GLU A 54 9.47 12.96 -13.43
N ASP A 55 8.65 13.47 -12.50
CA ASP A 55 8.54 12.86 -11.17
C ASP A 55 7.72 11.56 -11.20
N TYR A 56 6.93 11.32 -12.26
CA TYR A 56 6.35 10.01 -12.55
C TYR A 56 7.41 8.97 -12.88
N ASN A 57 8.35 9.27 -13.78
CA ASN A 57 9.43 8.35 -14.09
C ASN A 57 10.30 8.14 -12.85
N LYS A 58 10.57 9.19 -12.07
CA LYS A 58 11.27 9.05 -10.78
C LYS A 58 10.48 8.22 -9.78
N PHE A 59 9.16 8.38 -9.68
CA PHE A 59 8.32 7.61 -8.76
C PHE A 59 8.18 6.15 -9.20
N TYR A 60 8.03 5.90 -10.50
CA TYR A 60 8.04 4.55 -11.07
C TYR A 60 9.39 3.88 -10.89
N SER A 61 10.49 4.56 -11.24
CA SER A 61 11.86 4.08 -11.00
C SER A 61 12.10 3.83 -9.51
N PHE A 62 11.66 4.73 -8.64
CA PHE A 62 11.69 4.55 -7.19
C PHE A 62 10.92 3.28 -6.81
N LEU A 63 9.63 3.14 -7.13
CA LEU A 63 8.81 2.00 -6.71
C LEU A 63 9.27 0.65 -7.26
N ILE A 64 9.79 0.58 -8.49
CA ILE A 64 10.33 -0.66 -9.04
C ILE A 64 11.61 -1.06 -8.32
N LEU A 65 12.54 -0.11 -8.16
CA LEU A 65 13.84 -0.36 -7.55
C LEU A 65 13.75 -0.44 -6.02
N TYR A 66 12.66 0.07 -5.45
CA TYR A 66 12.43 0.08 -4.02
C TYR A 66 12.23 -1.36 -3.53
N ASN A 67 13.22 -1.82 -2.79
CA ASN A 67 13.13 -3.00 -1.94
C ASN A 67 13.12 -2.49 -0.50
N VAL A 68 12.26 -3.08 0.33
CA VAL A 68 12.24 -2.77 1.76
C VAL A 68 13.63 -3.06 2.31
N ALA A 69 14.26 -2.05 2.90
CA ALA A 69 15.64 -2.18 3.36
C ALA A 69 15.69 -3.06 4.61
N ILE A 70 16.68 -3.95 4.68
CA ILE A 70 16.96 -4.69 5.91
C ILE A 70 17.71 -3.73 6.84
N HIS A 71 17.00 -3.20 7.83
CA HIS A 71 17.61 -2.28 8.79
C HIS A 71 18.39 -3.03 9.88
N THR A 72 19.57 -2.51 10.19
CA THR A 72 20.38 -2.90 11.37
C THR A 72 20.12 -1.93 12.54
N GLY A 73 20.49 -2.37 13.75
CA GLY A 73 20.31 -1.62 15.00
C GLY A 73 19.40 -2.33 16.01
N SER A 74 18.99 -1.60 17.04
CA SER A 74 18.01 -2.08 18.02
C SER A 74 16.62 -2.26 17.39
N ASN A 75 15.74 -3.04 18.01
CA ASN A 75 14.38 -3.24 17.50
C ASN A 75 13.62 -1.92 17.32
N ILE A 76 13.80 -0.98 18.25
CA ILE A 76 13.14 0.33 18.19
C ILE A 76 13.71 1.24 17.08
N GLU A 77 15.03 1.22 16.87
CA GLU A 77 15.66 1.94 15.74
C GLU A 77 15.16 1.42 14.39
N LYS A 78 14.99 0.10 14.26
CA LYS A 78 14.43 -0.51 13.05
C LYS A 78 12.99 -0.07 12.82
N ILE A 79 12.14 -0.11 13.86
CA ILE A 79 10.74 0.35 13.77
C ILE A 79 10.69 1.82 13.31
N LYS A 80 11.52 2.69 13.90
CA LYS A 80 11.60 4.10 13.52
C LYS A 80 11.98 4.29 12.05
N LYS A 81 13.00 3.58 11.56
CA LYS A 81 13.41 3.63 10.15
C LYS A 81 12.29 3.13 9.22
N TYR A 82 11.60 2.06 9.59
CA TYR A 82 10.46 1.58 8.81
C TYR A 82 9.28 2.58 8.81
N PHE A 83 8.98 3.26 9.91
CA PHE A 83 7.98 4.33 9.89
C PHE A 83 8.38 5.50 8.97
N GLN A 84 9.67 5.85 8.93
CA GLN A 84 10.18 6.86 7.98
C GLN A 84 10.03 6.40 6.53
N GLU A 85 10.35 5.14 6.22
CA GLU A 85 10.12 4.59 4.88
C GLU A 85 8.63 4.56 4.52
N PHE A 86 7.77 4.24 5.48
CA PHE A 86 6.32 4.27 5.30
C PHE A 86 5.84 5.69 4.97
N GLU A 87 6.31 6.71 5.71
CA GLU A 87 6.01 8.12 5.44
C GLU A 87 6.41 8.51 4.00
N ILE A 88 7.61 8.09 3.54
CA ILE A 88 8.08 8.35 2.18
C ILE A 88 7.17 7.71 1.12
N ILE A 89 6.81 6.43 1.28
CA ILE A 89 5.93 5.75 0.31
C ILE A 89 4.55 6.39 0.30
N TYR A 90 3.99 6.67 1.48
CA TYR A 90 2.63 7.16 1.60
C TYR A 90 2.48 8.60 1.09
N ASP A 91 3.50 9.46 1.26
CA ASP A 91 3.58 10.79 0.63
C ASP A 91 3.42 10.67 -0.89
N LYS A 92 4.12 9.69 -1.50
CA LYS A 92 4.00 9.45 -2.94
C LYS A 92 2.65 8.85 -3.34
N ILE A 93 2.03 8.00 -2.52
CA ILE A 93 0.67 7.47 -2.76
C ILE A 93 -0.34 8.63 -2.79
N ILE A 94 -0.31 9.52 -1.80
CA ILE A 94 -1.25 10.64 -1.70
C ILE A 94 -1.03 11.62 -2.86
N PHE A 95 0.23 11.92 -3.19
CA PHE A 95 0.54 12.70 -4.38
C PHE A 95 -0.01 12.06 -5.66
N ASN A 96 0.14 10.73 -5.82
CA ASN A 96 -0.40 10.01 -6.97
C ASN A 96 -1.93 10.06 -7.04
N ASN A 97 -2.62 10.01 -5.89
CA ASN A 97 -4.08 10.17 -5.83
C ASN A 97 -4.53 11.53 -6.38
N LEU A 98 -3.80 12.61 -6.08
CA LEU A 98 -4.10 13.94 -6.63
C LEU A 98 -3.92 13.96 -8.16
N ALA A 99 -2.85 13.33 -8.67
CA ALA A 99 -2.61 13.20 -10.10
C ALA A 99 -3.73 12.40 -10.79
N LEU A 100 -4.20 11.33 -10.16
CA LEU A 100 -5.33 10.52 -10.65
C LEU A 100 -6.61 11.34 -10.77
N VAL A 101 -6.93 12.18 -9.79
CA VAL A 101 -8.11 13.05 -9.88
C VAL A 101 -7.98 14.04 -11.02
N SER A 102 -6.81 14.69 -11.17
CA SER A 102 -6.56 15.57 -12.31
C SER A 102 -6.74 14.83 -13.65
N GLU A 103 -6.18 13.62 -13.78
CA GLU A 103 -6.27 12.83 -15.01
C GLU A 103 -7.71 12.39 -15.30
N SER A 104 -8.47 12.00 -14.27
CA SER A 104 -9.88 11.59 -14.40
C SER A 104 -10.76 12.70 -14.98
N ILE A 105 -10.49 13.96 -14.61
CA ILE A 105 -11.18 15.15 -15.12
C ILE A 105 -10.83 15.37 -16.61
N LYS A 106 -9.58 15.12 -17.01
CA LYS A 106 -9.09 15.37 -18.38
C LYS A 106 -9.60 14.34 -19.38
N THR A 107 -9.50 13.06 -19.05
CA THR A 107 -9.73 11.99 -20.03
C THR A 107 -11.22 11.68 -20.25
N LYS A 108 -12.11 12.10 -19.32
CA LYS A 108 -13.55 11.79 -19.31
C LYS A 108 -13.88 10.29 -19.49
N LYS A 109 -12.88 9.40 -19.41
CA LYS A 109 -12.96 7.95 -19.57
C LYS A 109 -12.12 7.31 -18.47
N ALA A 110 -12.80 6.64 -17.54
CA ALA A 110 -12.19 5.97 -16.39
C ALA A 110 -11.92 4.47 -16.65
N ILE A 111 -11.60 4.08 -17.88
CA ILE A 111 -11.38 2.65 -18.19
C ILE A 111 -9.93 2.31 -17.85
N CYS A 112 -9.73 1.86 -16.61
CA CYS A 112 -8.48 1.23 -16.19
C CYS A 112 -8.30 -0.11 -16.93
N GLN A 113 -7.23 -0.23 -17.73
CA GLN A 113 -6.96 -1.46 -18.51
C GLN A 113 -5.91 -2.38 -17.87
N ILE A 114 -5.31 -1.96 -16.77
CA ILE A 114 -4.29 -2.73 -16.06
C ILE A 114 -4.92 -3.66 -15.02
N ILE A 115 -4.22 -4.75 -14.73
CA ILE A 115 -4.50 -5.60 -13.57
C ILE A 115 -3.79 -4.98 -12.35
N THR A 116 -4.56 -4.58 -11.35
CA THR A 116 -4.11 -4.04 -10.06
C THR A 116 -3.56 -5.13 -9.14
N MET A 117 -2.83 -4.74 -8.08
CA MET A 117 -2.34 -5.70 -7.08
C MET A 117 -3.48 -6.40 -6.33
N GLU A 118 -4.57 -5.69 -6.06
CA GLU A 118 -5.79 -6.27 -5.51
C GLU A 118 -6.44 -7.31 -6.45
N GLU A 119 -6.56 -6.99 -7.74
CA GLU A 119 -7.04 -7.95 -8.75
C GLU A 119 -6.12 -9.17 -8.87
N LEU A 120 -4.79 -8.98 -8.85
CA LEU A 120 -3.81 -10.07 -8.84
C LEU A 120 -3.93 -10.96 -7.60
N LYS A 121 -4.14 -10.36 -6.41
CA LYS A 121 -4.37 -11.10 -5.16
C LYS A 121 -5.59 -12.02 -5.28
N ILE A 122 -6.70 -11.52 -5.83
CA ILE A 122 -7.91 -12.30 -6.07
C ILE A 122 -7.65 -13.45 -7.05
N GLN A 123 -6.88 -13.22 -8.13
CA GLN A 123 -6.48 -14.31 -9.04
C GLN A 123 -5.65 -15.39 -8.32
N TYR A 124 -4.75 -14.99 -7.42
CA TYR A 124 -3.94 -15.91 -6.64
C TYR A 124 -4.81 -16.72 -5.65
N PHE A 125 -5.80 -16.09 -5.03
CA PHE A 125 -6.81 -16.78 -4.23
C PHE A 125 -7.56 -17.84 -5.06
N LYS A 126 -8.01 -17.49 -6.27
CA LYS A 126 -8.66 -18.46 -7.17
C LYS A 126 -7.74 -19.63 -7.53
N LYS A 127 -6.46 -19.35 -7.81
CA LYS A 127 -5.46 -20.38 -8.14
C LYS A 127 -5.22 -21.33 -6.97
N ILE A 128 -5.04 -20.83 -5.74
CA ILE A 128 -4.82 -21.70 -4.59
C ILE A 128 -6.09 -22.50 -4.25
N TYR A 129 -7.29 -21.90 -4.39
CA TYR A 129 -8.56 -22.61 -4.19
C TYR A 129 -8.73 -23.78 -5.17
N MET A 130 -8.36 -23.57 -6.44
CA MET A 130 -8.35 -24.60 -7.48
C MET A 130 -7.15 -25.56 -7.39
N ASN A 131 -6.33 -25.48 -6.33
CA ASN A 131 -5.09 -26.24 -6.16
C ASN A 131 -4.10 -26.12 -7.34
N LYS A 132 -4.12 -25.00 -8.07
CA LYS A 132 -3.20 -24.71 -9.20
C LYS A 132 -1.85 -24.16 -8.76
N ILE A 133 -1.76 -23.66 -7.54
CA ILE A 133 -0.52 -23.20 -6.89
C ILE A 133 -0.51 -23.71 -5.46
N SER A 134 0.69 -23.88 -4.91
CA SER A 134 0.91 -24.19 -3.49
C SER A 134 0.64 -22.99 -2.58
N LYS A 135 0.45 -23.25 -1.28
CA LYS A 135 0.41 -22.19 -0.25
C LYS A 135 1.71 -21.38 -0.24
N PHE A 136 2.85 -22.06 -0.37
CA PHE A 136 4.15 -21.41 -0.42
C PHE A 136 4.25 -20.39 -1.58
N GLU A 137 3.77 -20.75 -2.77
CA GLU A 137 3.74 -19.83 -3.92
C GLU A 137 2.77 -18.65 -3.72
N PHE A 138 1.65 -18.87 -3.04
CA PHE A 138 0.74 -17.80 -2.66
C PHE A 138 1.41 -16.85 -1.65
N ASP A 139 1.98 -17.40 -0.58
CA ASP A 139 2.59 -16.64 0.51
C ASP A 139 3.76 -15.78 0.00
N LYS A 140 4.57 -16.32 -0.92
CA LYS A 140 5.68 -15.59 -1.54
C LYS A 140 5.23 -14.28 -2.20
N LYS A 141 3.98 -14.19 -2.69
CA LYS A 141 3.46 -12.99 -3.35
C LYS A 141 2.51 -12.17 -2.50
N PHE A 142 1.63 -12.83 -1.75
CA PHE A 142 0.53 -12.17 -1.03
C PHE A 142 0.45 -12.59 0.43
N GLY A 143 1.42 -13.35 0.95
CA GLY A 143 1.46 -13.79 2.34
C GLY A 143 1.47 -12.64 3.35
N HIS A 144 2.07 -11.50 2.98
CA HIS A 144 2.13 -10.27 3.78
C HIS A 144 0.85 -9.45 3.80
N TYR A 145 -0.16 -9.79 2.97
CA TYR A 145 -1.48 -9.18 3.08
C TYR A 145 -2.23 -9.78 4.26
N GLY A 146 -3.33 -9.15 4.69
CA GLY A 146 -4.28 -9.69 5.65
C GLY A 146 -5.70 -9.31 5.25
N LEU A 147 -6.69 -9.63 6.09
CA LEU A 147 -8.07 -9.17 5.89
C LEU A 147 -8.15 -7.65 6.08
N ASN A 148 -7.38 -7.13 7.04
CA ASN A 148 -7.13 -5.71 7.25
C ASN A 148 -5.62 -5.44 7.18
N PRO A 149 -5.04 -5.29 5.98
CA PRO A 149 -3.60 -5.38 5.78
C PRO A 149 -2.81 -4.20 6.39
N TYR A 150 -3.46 -3.06 6.67
CA TYR A 150 -2.81 -1.92 7.32
C TYR A 150 -2.83 -1.99 8.85
N GLU A 151 -3.63 -2.88 9.45
CA GLU A 151 -3.68 -3.09 10.89
C GLU A 151 -2.48 -3.93 11.33
N LEU A 152 -1.68 -3.40 12.27
CA LEU A 152 -0.46 -4.08 12.74
C LEU A 152 -0.78 -5.34 13.55
N SER A 153 -1.89 -5.37 14.29
CA SER A 153 -2.33 -6.54 15.06
C SER A 153 -2.96 -7.64 14.21
N GLU A 154 -3.38 -7.32 12.99
CA GLU A 154 -4.09 -8.25 12.10
C GLU A 154 -3.17 -9.37 11.59
N LYS A 155 -3.70 -10.59 11.59
CA LYS A 155 -3.01 -11.76 11.07
C LYS A 155 -2.79 -11.67 9.55
N ARG A 156 -1.57 -11.93 9.10
CA ARG A 156 -1.17 -11.99 7.68
C ARG A 156 -1.53 -13.34 7.08
N PHE A 157 -1.81 -13.39 5.77
CA PHE A 157 -2.24 -14.61 5.07
C PHE A 157 -1.25 -15.76 5.21
N GLU A 158 0.04 -15.48 5.28
CA GLU A 158 1.07 -16.50 5.53
C GLU A 158 0.92 -17.21 6.89
N GLU A 159 0.35 -16.53 7.88
CA GLU A 159 0.12 -17.05 9.23
C GLU A 159 -1.13 -17.97 9.30
N TYR A 160 -2.03 -17.93 8.31
CA TYR A 160 -3.20 -18.81 8.27
C TYR A 160 -2.77 -20.23 7.87
N SER A 161 -3.43 -21.23 8.45
CA SER A 161 -3.30 -22.61 7.98
C SER A 161 -3.84 -22.74 6.54
N LYS A 162 -3.41 -23.77 5.82
CA LYS A 162 -3.92 -24.03 4.45
C LYS A 162 -5.45 -24.14 4.43
N LYS A 163 -6.05 -24.76 5.44
CA LYS A 163 -7.51 -24.94 5.55
C LYS A 163 -8.23 -23.60 5.70
N GLU A 164 -7.75 -22.72 6.58
CA GLU A 164 -8.31 -21.38 6.76
C GLU A 164 -8.16 -20.54 5.49
N LEU A 165 -6.97 -20.58 4.87
CA LEU A 165 -6.69 -19.83 3.65
C LEU A 165 -7.59 -20.28 2.49
N MET A 166 -7.85 -21.59 2.34
CA MET A 166 -8.80 -22.11 1.34
C MET A 166 -10.24 -21.66 1.61
N LYS A 167 -10.66 -21.55 2.88
CA LYS A 167 -11.97 -21.01 3.24
C LYS A 167 -12.10 -19.56 2.79
N LEU A 168 -11.08 -18.73 3.02
CA LEU A 168 -11.03 -17.35 2.51
C LEU A 168 -11.04 -17.31 0.98
N ALA A 169 -10.24 -18.18 0.34
CA ALA A 169 -10.11 -18.26 -1.11
C ALA A 169 -11.43 -18.63 -1.81
N SER A 170 -12.31 -19.40 -1.14
CA SER A 170 -13.60 -19.81 -1.70
C SER A 170 -14.52 -18.62 -2.07
N LEU A 171 -14.35 -17.47 -1.41
CA LEU A 171 -15.08 -16.23 -1.71
C LEU A 171 -14.73 -15.67 -3.09
N SER A 172 -13.55 -16.00 -3.63
CA SER A 172 -13.09 -15.54 -4.94
C SER A 172 -13.48 -16.46 -6.11
N LYS A 173 -14.18 -17.58 -5.86
CA LYS A 173 -14.42 -18.63 -6.86
C LYS A 173 -15.13 -18.13 -8.13
N ASN A 174 -16.06 -17.19 -7.95
CA ASN A 174 -16.89 -16.63 -9.02
C ASN A 174 -16.32 -15.32 -9.58
N PHE A 175 -15.13 -14.90 -9.14
CA PHE A 175 -14.53 -13.68 -9.67
C PHE A 175 -14.05 -13.92 -11.11
N GLU A 176 -14.56 -13.08 -12.02
CA GLU A 176 -14.15 -13.00 -13.42
C GLU A 176 -13.39 -11.69 -13.64
N LEU A 177 -12.25 -11.79 -14.33
CA LEU A 177 -11.38 -10.65 -14.56
C LEU A 177 -11.52 -10.22 -16.01
N ASN A 178 -12.04 -9.00 -16.22
CA ASN A 178 -12.32 -8.47 -17.55
C ASN A 178 -11.10 -7.78 -18.22
N LYS A 179 -9.91 -7.83 -17.60
CA LYS A 179 -8.70 -7.09 -18.03
C LYS A 179 -7.47 -8.01 -18.15
N ASN A 180 -6.60 -7.72 -19.11
CA ASN A 180 -5.55 -8.66 -19.53
C ASN A 180 -4.10 -8.11 -19.47
N ILE A 181 -3.84 -6.87 -19.07
CA ILE A 181 -2.50 -6.27 -19.20
C ILE A 181 -1.88 -6.00 -17.82
N LYS A 182 -0.68 -6.55 -17.55
CA LYS A 182 0.12 -6.21 -16.36
C LYS A 182 0.72 -4.81 -16.48
N LEU A 183 1.00 -4.16 -15.34
CA LEU A 183 1.56 -2.81 -15.31
C LEU A 183 2.87 -2.68 -16.11
N ASP A 184 3.83 -3.57 -15.91
CA ASP A 184 5.14 -3.51 -16.59
C ASP A 184 5.01 -3.64 -18.11
N ASP A 185 4.16 -4.56 -18.56
CA ASP A 185 3.85 -4.77 -19.99
C ASP A 185 3.12 -3.56 -20.57
N TYR A 186 2.26 -2.92 -19.77
CA TYR A 186 1.56 -1.71 -20.16
C TYR A 186 2.50 -0.52 -20.35
N ILE A 187 3.43 -0.30 -19.39
CA ILE A 187 4.38 0.83 -19.44
C ILE A 187 5.34 0.74 -20.63
N LYS A 188 5.65 -0.48 -21.09
CA LYS A 188 6.49 -0.73 -22.28
C LYS A 188 5.77 -0.45 -23.61
N LYS A 189 4.43 -0.37 -23.65
CA LYS A 189 3.68 -0.11 -24.89
C LYS A 189 3.83 1.36 -25.35
N LYS A 190 3.88 1.60 -26.66
CA LYS A 190 4.02 2.94 -27.28
C LYS A 190 2.81 3.85 -27.06
N LYS A 191 1.61 3.30 -26.85
CA LYS A 191 0.40 4.07 -26.45
C LYS A 191 0.21 3.93 -24.94
N LYS A 192 0.35 5.03 -24.22
CA LYS A 192 0.25 5.09 -22.75
C LYS A 192 -1.02 5.86 -22.37
N ASP A 193 -1.97 5.19 -21.72
CA ASP A 193 -2.99 5.87 -20.92
C ASP A 193 -2.37 6.21 -19.56
N ASN A 194 -2.23 7.51 -19.27
CA ASN A 194 -1.67 7.98 -18.01
C ASN A 194 -2.55 7.57 -16.83
N PHE A 195 -3.88 7.50 -17.01
CA PHE A 195 -4.78 7.11 -15.94
C PHE A 195 -4.51 5.68 -15.46
N SER A 196 -4.51 4.71 -16.38
CA SER A 196 -4.19 3.32 -16.09
C SER A 196 -2.82 3.16 -15.42
N ILE A 197 -1.81 3.88 -15.91
CA ILE A 197 -0.47 3.86 -15.34
C ILE A 197 -0.46 4.37 -13.89
N LEU A 198 -1.08 5.52 -13.63
CA LEU A 198 -1.14 6.11 -12.30
C LEU A 198 -1.85 5.17 -11.31
N VAL A 199 -2.94 4.51 -11.74
CA VAL A 199 -3.61 3.49 -10.91
C VAL A 199 -2.61 2.39 -10.55
N GLY A 200 -1.83 1.90 -11.51
CA GLY A 200 -0.88 0.81 -11.27
C GLY A 200 0.22 1.22 -10.28
N LEU A 201 0.75 2.43 -10.41
CA LEU A 201 1.74 2.96 -9.48
C LEU A 201 1.20 3.10 -8.07
N ARG A 202 -0.03 3.61 -7.91
CA ARG A 202 -0.69 3.70 -6.60
C ARG A 202 -0.78 2.33 -5.95
N GLU A 203 -1.25 1.32 -6.69
CA GLU A 203 -1.39 -0.05 -6.18
C GLU A 203 -0.05 -0.69 -5.83
N LEU A 204 1.01 -0.42 -6.62
CA LEU A 204 2.36 -0.83 -6.30
C LEU A 204 2.89 -0.12 -5.04
N GLY A 205 2.61 1.18 -4.88
CA GLY A 205 2.93 1.92 -3.65
C GLY A 205 2.24 1.32 -2.43
N LYS A 206 0.93 1.05 -2.52
CA LYS A 206 0.17 0.37 -1.46
C LYS A 206 0.81 -0.98 -1.11
N TYR A 207 1.13 -1.80 -2.11
CA TYR A 207 1.82 -3.08 -1.93
C TYR A 207 3.15 -2.94 -1.17
N LYS A 208 4.00 -1.98 -1.56
CA LYS A 208 5.29 -1.73 -0.87
C LYS A 208 5.10 -1.24 0.56
N ALA A 209 4.10 -0.40 0.80
CA ALA A 209 3.74 0.04 2.16
C ALA A 209 3.34 -1.15 3.05
N LEU A 210 2.61 -2.14 2.51
CA LEU A 210 2.25 -3.35 3.25
C LEU A 210 3.46 -4.23 3.60
N LEU A 211 4.50 -4.25 2.75
CA LEU A 211 5.75 -4.94 3.09
C LEU A 211 6.45 -4.28 4.29
N ILE A 212 6.48 -2.95 4.36
CA ILE A 212 7.02 -2.23 5.53
C ILE A 212 6.21 -2.59 6.79
N ILE A 213 4.89 -2.57 6.69
CA ILE A 213 4.00 -2.91 7.81
C ILE A 213 4.26 -4.35 8.28
N LYS A 214 4.54 -5.29 7.38
CA LYS A 214 4.95 -6.65 7.75
C LYS A 214 6.25 -6.64 8.58
N GLU A 215 7.26 -5.90 8.14
CA GLU A 215 8.54 -5.83 8.88
C GLU A 215 8.37 -5.22 10.27
N ILE A 216 7.57 -4.15 10.39
CA ILE A 216 7.23 -3.55 11.70
C ILE A 216 6.54 -4.60 12.57
N ARG A 217 5.51 -5.30 12.05
CA ARG A 217 4.78 -6.35 12.79
C ARG A 217 5.71 -7.45 13.27
N ASN A 218 6.63 -7.93 12.42
CA ASN A 218 7.57 -8.98 12.79
C ASN A 218 8.47 -8.55 13.96
N ILE A 219 8.96 -7.30 13.94
CA ILE A 219 9.76 -6.77 15.04
C ILE A 219 8.92 -6.65 16.32
N LEU A 220 7.68 -6.15 16.22
CA LEU A 220 6.77 -6.05 17.37
C LEU A 220 6.52 -7.41 18.02
N LEU A 221 6.23 -8.44 17.22
CA LEU A 221 6.03 -9.81 17.72
C LEU A 221 7.30 -10.41 18.33
N ASN A 222 8.49 -10.00 17.89
CA ASN A 222 9.74 -10.40 18.51
C ASN A 222 9.94 -9.70 19.86
N ILE A 223 9.68 -8.39 19.95
CA ILE A 223 9.69 -7.65 21.22
C ILE A 223 8.72 -8.28 22.22
N GLU A 224 7.50 -8.62 21.78
CA GLU A 224 6.49 -9.28 22.62
C GLU A 224 7.05 -10.52 23.32
N LYS A 225 7.73 -11.38 22.54
CA LYS A 225 8.36 -12.61 23.04
C LYS A 225 9.58 -12.33 23.92
N GLU A 226 10.46 -11.43 23.51
CA GLU A 226 11.69 -11.10 24.24
C GLU A 226 11.41 -10.47 25.60
N LYS A 227 10.37 -9.65 25.70
CA LYS A 227 10.01 -8.89 26.90
C LYS A 227 8.88 -9.53 27.71
N ASN A 228 8.35 -10.68 27.29
CA ASN A 228 7.19 -11.36 27.90
C ASN A 228 5.96 -10.45 28.08
N ILE A 229 5.64 -9.67 27.04
CA ILE A 229 4.48 -8.78 27.02
C ILE A 229 3.25 -9.58 26.58
N ASN A 230 2.12 -9.44 27.27
CA ASN A 230 0.90 -10.21 26.94
C ASN A 230 0.28 -9.84 25.58
N ASN A 231 0.36 -8.56 25.18
CA ASN A 231 -0.14 -8.07 23.89
C ASN A 231 0.56 -6.76 23.51
N ILE A 232 1.56 -6.85 22.63
CA ILE A 232 2.36 -5.68 22.20
C ILE A 232 1.51 -4.64 21.46
N PHE A 233 0.45 -5.06 20.77
CA PHE A 233 -0.41 -4.15 20.00
C PHE A 233 -1.33 -3.28 20.87
N SER A 234 -1.44 -3.61 22.16
CA SER A 234 -2.11 -2.76 23.15
C SER A 234 -1.29 -1.54 23.54
N LEU A 235 0.01 -1.53 23.27
CA LEU A 235 0.89 -0.40 23.53
C LEU A 235 0.90 0.58 22.35
N ASN A 236 1.09 1.86 22.63
CA ASN A 236 1.38 2.89 21.65
C ASN A 236 2.89 2.98 21.35
N TYR A 237 3.28 3.79 20.36
CA TYR A 237 4.68 3.89 19.94
C TYR A 237 5.63 4.37 21.05
N ASN A 238 5.22 5.35 21.86
CA ASN A 238 6.04 5.90 22.94
C ASN A 238 6.22 4.89 24.08
N GLU A 239 5.17 4.11 24.38
CA GLU A 239 5.25 3.02 25.36
C GLU A 239 6.25 1.94 24.90
N ILE A 240 6.23 1.58 23.62
CA ILE A 240 7.18 0.62 23.03
C ILE A 240 8.60 1.19 23.02
N ASP A 241 8.77 2.47 22.72
CA ASP A 241 10.06 3.18 22.75
C ASP A 241 10.67 3.14 24.16
N SER A 242 9.86 3.31 25.20
CA SER A 242 10.30 3.29 26.61
C SER A 242 10.71 1.90 27.16
N LEU A 243 10.56 0.83 26.37
CA LEU A 243 11.00 -0.52 26.76
C LEU A 243 12.51 -0.71 26.65
N TYR A 244 13.23 0.28 26.11
CA TYR A 244 14.68 0.31 25.85
C TYR A 244 15.33 1.53 26.48
#